data_AF-A0A4Y1WXS5-F1
#
_entry.id   AF-A0A4Y1WXS5-F1
#
_cell.length_a   1.000
_cell.length_b   1.000
_cell.length_c   1.000
_cell.angle_alpha   90.00
_cell.angle_beta   90.00
_cell.angle_gamma   90.00
#
_symmetry.space_group_name_H-M   'P 1'
#
loop_
_entity.id
_entity.type
_entity.pdbx_description
1 polymer ?
#
loop_
_entity_poly.entity_id
_entity_poly.type
_entity_poly.pdbx_seq_one_letter_code
_entity_poly.pdbx_strand_id
1 'polypeptide(L)'
;MSDRKPARYDPLGSRGGTRFHPPPHGLLITTNLDNDDALASDALELLRREIRPCPGKRIYSLLYGYQYFTSERFLLKMRYTNNHFLTLVEPFDDRAETIIAYRHTRAIRQQPTVYISSPHGKWLEIVHEDNVSNDLRINAKVRNIPVLRGRTFSDFGLPELRVTARRQWFQTLFLLPVRFLVTGAKRLRGKRARLRRK
;
A
#
# COMPACT_ATOMS: atom_id res chain seq x y z
N MET A 1 -55.76 28.43 -25.18
CA MET A 1 -55.06 28.48 -23.87
C MET A 1 -55.04 27.07 -23.30
N SER A 2 -53.92 26.37 -23.42
CA SER A 2 -53.72 25.02 -22.84
C SER A 2 -52.73 25.16 -21.69
N ASP A 3 -53.25 24.96 -20.48
CA ASP A 3 -52.53 25.03 -19.22
C ASP A 3 -52.01 23.61 -18.89
N ARG A 4 -50.75 23.31 -19.21
CA ARG A 4 -50.12 22.03 -18.87
C ARG A 4 -49.50 22.11 -17.48
N LYS A 5 -50.11 21.43 -16.51
CA LYS A 5 -49.43 21.05 -15.26
C LYS A 5 -48.15 20.24 -15.57
N PRO A 6 -47.02 20.48 -14.89
CA PRO A 6 -45.84 19.64 -15.05
C PRO A 6 -46.07 18.27 -14.41
N ALA A 7 -45.64 17.22 -15.12
CA ALA A 7 -45.71 15.84 -14.65
C ALA A 7 -44.84 15.65 -13.40
N ARG A 8 -45.39 14.96 -12.39
CA ARG A 8 -44.66 14.53 -11.20
C ARG A 8 -43.53 13.57 -11.60
N TYR A 9 -42.36 13.76 -11.02
CA TYR A 9 -41.24 12.83 -11.08
C TYR A 9 -41.63 11.51 -10.40
N ASP A 10 -41.68 10.44 -11.16
CA ASP A 10 -41.85 9.07 -10.69
C ASP A 10 -40.46 8.43 -10.54
N PRO A 11 -39.95 8.17 -9.33
CA PRO A 11 -38.60 7.65 -9.14
C PRO A 11 -38.47 6.16 -9.50
N LEU A 12 -39.54 5.48 -9.94
CA LEU A 12 -39.53 4.06 -10.27
C LEU A 12 -40.22 3.78 -11.61
N GLY A 13 -39.88 4.56 -12.63
CA GLY A 13 -40.15 4.25 -14.03
C GLY A 13 -39.34 3.04 -14.51
N SER A 14 -39.96 1.88 -14.44
CA SER A 14 -39.53 0.60 -14.99
C SER A 14 -39.22 0.70 -16.50
N ARG A 15 -37.96 0.99 -16.82
CA ARG A 15 -37.39 0.77 -18.17
C ARG A 15 -36.02 0.13 -18.05
N GLY A 16 -35.99 -1.18 -18.31
CA GLY A 16 -34.94 -1.84 -19.11
C GLY A 16 -33.47 -1.56 -18.80
N GLY A 17 -33.12 -1.11 -17.60
CA GLY A 17 -31.74 -1.12 -17.15
C GLY A 17 -31.36 -2.58 -16.99
N THR A 18 -30.47 -3.08 -17.84
CA THR A 18 -29.72 -4.30 -17.54
C THR A 18 -29.14 -4.10 -16.15
N ARG A 19 -29.76 -4.74 -15.14
CA ARG A 19 -29.08 -4.99 -13.88
C ARG A 19 -27.77 -5.61 -14.30
N PHE A 20 -26.66 -4.99 -13.95
CA PHE A 20 -25.35 -5.58 -14.13
C PHE A 20 -25.39 -6.82 -13.24
N HIS A 21 -25.82 -7.95 -13.79
CA HIS A 21 -25.77 -9.21 -13.10
C HIS A 21 -24.29 -9.56 -13.11
N PRO A 22 -23.57 -9.48 -11.97
CA PRO A 22 -22.19 -9.92 -11.94
C PRO A 22 -22.19 -11.38 -12.44
N PRO A 23 -21.28 -11.74 -13.37
CA PRO A 23 -21.21 -13.10 -13.86
C PRO A 23 -21.08 -14.08 -12.67
N PRO A 24 -21.64 -15.30 -12.78
CA PRO A 24 -21.59 -16.24 -11.67
C PRO A 24 -20.13 -16.55 -11.29
N HIS A 25 -19.79 -16.36 -10.01
CA HIS A 25 -18.57 -16.88 -9.36
C HIS A 25 -17.22 -16.26 -9.77
N GLY A 26 -17.17 -14.96 -10.08
CA GLY A 26 -15.90 -14.23 -10.22
C GLY A 26 -15.20 -13.93 -8.88
N LEU A 27 -13.87 -13.76 -8.90
CA LEU A 27 -13.14 -13.15 -7.80
C LEU A 27 -12.89 -11.68 -8.12
N LEU A 28 -13.20 -10.79 -7.17
CA LEU A 28 -12.79 -9.41 -7.21
C LEU A 28 -11.44 -9.28 -6.50
N ILE A 29 -10.45 -8.75 -7.22
CA ILE A 29 -9.10 -8.52 -6.71
C ILE A 29 -8.85 -7.02 -6.75
N THR A 30 -8.62 -6.40 -5.59
CA THR A 30 -8.35 -4.97 -5.47
C THR A 30 -7.10 -4.71 -4.65
N THR A 31 -6.19 -3.89 -5.16
CA THR A 31 -4.91 -3.57 -4.49
C THR A 31 -4.88 -2.10 -4.13
N ASN A 32 -4.47 -1.77 -2.91
CA ASN A 32 -4.26 -0.40 -2.48
C ASN A 32 -2.92 0.11 -3.02
N LEU A 33 -2.94 1.24 -3.72
CA LEU A 33 -1.77 1.88 -4.32
C LEU A 33 -1.97 3.41 -4.28
N ASP A 34 -1.06 4.10 -3.60
CA ASP A 34 -1.04 5.56 -3.55
C ASP A 34 -0.43 6.11 -4.85
N ASN A 35 -0.74 7.35 -5.22
CA ASN A 35 -0.44 7.91 -6.55
C ASN A 35 1.04 8.24 -6.79
N ASP A 36 1.82 8.38 -5.72
CA ASP A 36 3.26 8.61 -5.73
C ASP A 36 4.07 7.32 -5.53
N ASP A 37 3.39 6.19 -5.30
CA ASP A 37 4.01 4.89 -5.09
C ASP A 37 3.97 4.01 -6.34
N ALA A 38 4.74 2.91 -6.32
CA ALA A 38 4.80 1.99 -7.45
C ALA A 38 4.82 0.52 -7.03
N LEU A 39 4.26 -0.34 -7.88
CA LEU A 39 4.43 -1.78 -7.81
C LEU A 39 5.47 -2.23 -8.83
N ALA A 40 6.18 -3.33 -8.53
CA ALA A 40 7.02 -3.96 -9.53
C ALA A 40 6.15 -4.47 -10.69
N SER A 41 6.68 -4.39 -11.91
CA SER A 41 6.03 -4.83 -13.15
C SER A 41 5.53 -6.28 -13.10
N ASP A 42 6.21 -7.15 -12.35
CA ASP A 42 5.85 -8.56 -12.15
C ASP A 42 5.03 -8.82 -10.86
N ALA A 43 4.66 -7.78 -10.11
CA ALA A 43 3.90 -7.94 -8.86
C ALA A 43 2.51 -8.54 -9.11
N LEU A 44 1.86 -8.15 -10.21
CA LEU A 44 0.54 -8.68 -10.59
C LEU A 44 0.63 -10.16 -10.97
N GLU A 45 1.66 -10.56 -11.72
CA GLU A 45 1.89 -11.96 -12.08
C GLU A 45 2.09 -12.81 -10.82
N LEU A 46 2.92 -12.33 -9.89
CA LEU A 46 3.11 -12.95 -8.58
C LEU A 46 1.78 -13.07 -7.82
N LEU A 47 0.99 -12.00 -7.72
CA LEU A 47 -0.31 -12.04 -7.05
C LEU A 47 -1.24 -13.08 -7.68
N ARG A 48 -1.36 -13.10 -9.02
CA ARG A 48 -2.20 -14.07 -9.72
C ARG A 48 -1.78 -15.52 -9.46
N ARG A 49 -0.47 -15.78 -9.38
CA ARG A 49 0.07 -17.11 -9.08
C ARG A 49 -0.21 -17.56 -7.65
N GLU A 50 -0.23 -16.65 -6.68
CA GLU A 50 -0.42 -16.97 -5.25
C GLU A 50 -1.89 -16.93 -4.81
N ILE A 51 -2.74 -16.20 -5.53
CA ILE A 51 -4.17 -16.11 -5.20
C ILE A 51 -4.84 -17.47 -5.38
N ARG A 52 -5.67 -17.82 -4.40
CA ARG A 52 -6.48 -19.04 -4.40
C ARG A 52 -7.93 -18.64 -4.17
N PRO A 53 -8.89 -19.19 -4.93
CA PRO A 53 -10.30 -18.98 -4.64
C PRO A 53 -10.63 -19.28 -3.18
N CYS A 54 -11.41 -18.42 -2.56
CA CYS A 54 -11.96 -18.65 -1.24
C CYS A 54 -13.39 -18.10 -1.15
N PRO A 55 -14.28 -18.74 -0.37
CA PRO A 55 -15.67 -18.32 -0.23
C PRO A 55 -15.84 -16.99 0.53
N GLY A 56 -14.77 -16.45 1.11
CA GLY A 56 -14.78 -15.20 1.86
C GLY A 56 -13.67 -14.25 1.46
N LYS A 57 -13.47 -13.23 2.29
CA LYS A 57 -12.47 -12.17 2.08
C LYS A 57 -11.10 -12.63 2.56
N ARG A 58 -10.05 -12.27 1.82
CA ARG A 58 -8.67 -12.55 2.18
C ARG A 58 -7.75 -11.44 1.72
N ILE A 59 -6.83 -11.04 2.59
CA ILE A 59 -5.77 -10.09 2.25
C ILE A 59 -4.55 -10.86 1.77
N TYR A 60 -3.93 -10.37 0.70
CA TYR A 60 -2.62 -10.76 0.25
C TYR A 60 -1.68 -9.56 0.45
N SER A 61 -0.58 -9.79 1.16
CA SER A 61 0.41 -8.75 1.46
C SER A 61 1.78 -9.15 0.92
N LEU A 62 2.31 -8.33 0.01
CA LEU A 62 3.66 -8.46 -0.52
C LEU A 62 4.65 -8.02 0.57
N LEU A 63 5.45 -8.93 1.10
CA LEU A 63 6.25 -8.67 2.31
C LEU A 63 7.42 -7.74 2.10
N TYR A 64 8.06 -7.83 0.94
CA TYR A 64 9.27 -7.09 0.64
C TYR A 64 8.98 -5.93 -0.29
N GLY A 65 9.58 -4.80 0.02
CA GLY A 65 9.56 -3.63 -0.84
C GLY A 65 10.66 -2.66 -0.48
N TYR A 66 10.52 -1.45 -0.99
CA TYR A 66 11.52 -0.42 -0.91
C TYR A 66 10.90 0.88 -0.41
N GLN A 67 11.65 1.62 0.37
CA GLN A 67 11.35 3.00 0.74
C GLN A 67 12.46 3.88 0.19
N TYR A 68 12.10 4.83 -0.66
CA TYR A 68 13.03 5.75 -1.28
C TYR A 68 12.83 7.16 -0.73
N PHE A 69 13.83 7.65 0.00
CA PHE A 69 13.85 9.02 0.50
C PHE A 69 14.42 9.94 -0.57
N THR A 70 13.56 10.78 -1.12
CA THR A 70 13.88 11.65 -2.26
C THR A 70 14.94 12.69 -1.92
N SER A 71 14.85 13.29 -0.73
CA SER A 71 15.75 14.34 -0.23
C SER A 71 17.21 13.90 -0.18
N GLU A 72 17.50 12.77 0.44
CA GLU A 72 18.88 12.28 0.53
C GLU A 72 19.25 11.41 -0.67
N ARG A 73 18.27 10.99 -1.48
CA ARG A 73 18.38 9.94 -2.51
C ARG A 73 18.84 8.63 -1.90
N PHE A 74 18.17 8.21 -0.83
CA PHE A 74 18.50 7.03 -0.04
C PHE A 74 17.46 5.94 -0.21
N LEU A 75 17.91 4.73 -0.53
CA LEU A 75 17.06 3.56 -0.65
C LEU A 75 17.21 2.63 0.56
N LEU A 76 16.09 2.18 1.11
CA LEU A 76 16.04 1.15 2.11
C LEU A 76 15.14 0.00 1.64
N LYS A 77 15.62 -1.23 1.75
CA LYS A 77 14.76 -2.41 1.56
C LYS A 77 14.06 -2.71 2.87
N MET A 78 12.80 -3.10 2.80
CA MET A 78 11.99 -3.38 3.97
C MET A 78 11.34 -4.75 3.83
N ARG A 79 11.37 -5.53 4.91
CA ARG A 79 10.37 -6.58 5.15
C ARG A 79 9.32 -5.97 6.06
N TYR A 80 8.08 -5.84 5.60
CA TYR A 80 7.03 -5.19 6.36
C TYR A 80 5.72 -5.97 6.27
N THR A 81 5.33 -6.59 7.38
CA THR A 81 4.08 -7.39 7.46
C THR A 81 2.82 -6.56 7.55
N ASN A 82 2.91 -5.23 7.66
CA ASN A 82 1.75 -4.35 7.80
C ASN A 82 1.90 -3.11 6.92
N ASN A 83 2.44 -3.32 5.72
CA ASN A 83 2.54 -2.29 4.69
C ASN A 83 1.16 -1.92 4.13
N HIS A 84 1.09 -0.80 3.41
CA HIS A 84 -0.15 -0.29 2.84
C HIS A 84 -0.46 -0.83 1.43
N PHE A 85 0.45 -1.60 0.83
CA PHE A 85 0.28 -2.29 -0.46
C PHE A 85 -0.45 -3.63 -0.29
N LEU A 86 -1.68 -3.55 0.22
CA LEU A 86 -2.53 -4.70 0.49
C LEU A 86 -3.43 -5.00 -0.71
N THR A 87 -3.57 -6.28 -1.04
CA THR A 87 -4.53 -6.77 -2.02
C THR A 87 -5.67 -7.49 -1.30
N LEU A 88 -6.91 -7.05 -1.48
CA LEU A 88 -8.10 -7.79 -1.06
C LEU A 88 -8.57 -8.69 -2.20
N VAL A 89 -8.82 -9.95 -1.88
CA VAL A 89 -9.54 -10.90 -2.73
C VAL A 89 -10.85 -11.25 -2.05
N GLU A 90 -11.95 -11.09 -2.78
CA GLU A 90 -13.30 -11.39 -2.30
C GLU A 90 -14.18 -11.93 -3.42
N PRO A 91 -15.30 -12.60 -3.10
CA PRO A 91 -16.32 -12.93 -4.09
C PRO A 91 -16.80 -11.67 -4.82
N PHE A 92 -16.97 -11.78 -6.13
CA PHE A 92 -17.59 -10.71 -6.91
C PHE A 92 -19.11 -10.83 -6.86
N ASP A 93 -19.71 -10.19 -5.86
CA ASP A 93 -21.15 -10.14 -5.62
C ASP A 93 -21.61 -8.76 -5.09
N ASP A 94 -22.91 -8.62 -4.80
CA ASP A 94 -23.53 -7.38 -4.32
C ASP A 94 -23.00 -6.88 -2.96
N ARG A 95 -22.17 -7.68 -2.26
CA ARG A 95 -21.56 -7.37 -0.95
C ARG A 95 -20.05 -7.10 -1.04
N ALA A 96 -19.52 -6.98 -2.25
CA ALA A 96 -18.12 -6.64 -2.46
C ALA A 96 -17.79 -5.25 -1.88
N GLU A 97 -16.70 -5.16 -1.11
CA GLU A 97 -16.31 -3.94 -0.39
C GLU A 97 -15.07 -3.26 -0.96
N THR A 98 -14.19 -4.02 -1.62
CA THR A 98 -12.84 -3.65 -2.07
C THR A 98 -11.89 -3.28 -0.93
N ILE A 99 -10.59 -3.24 -1.23
CA ILE A 99 -9.56 -2.94 -0.22
C ILE A 99 -9.75 -1.56 0.45
N ILE A 100 -10.36 -0.59 -0.24
CA ILE A 100 -10.55 0.77 0.30
C ILE A 100 -11.52 0.82 1.49
N ALA A 101 -12.40 -0.18 1.65
CA ALA A 101 -13.24 -0.29 2.84
C ALA A 101 -12.42 -0.59 4.12
N TYR A 102 -11.19 -1.07 3.96
CA TYR A 102 -10.31 -1.46 5.05
C TYR A 102 -9.21 -0.43 5.25
N ARG A 103 -9.15 0.18 6.43
CA ARG A 103 -7.96 0.95 6.82
C ARG A 103 -6.75 0.01 6.85
N HIS A 104 -5.71 0.31 6.07
CA HIS A 104 -4.52 -0.56 5.95
C HIS A 104 -3.88 -0.92 7.31
N THR A 105 -3.97 -0.03 8.31
CA THR A 105 -3.47 -0.28 9.68
C THR A 105 -4.24 -1.34 10.46
N ARG A 106 -5.48 -1.66 10.04
CA ARG A 106 -6.40 -2.60 10.70
C ARG A 106 -6.77 -3.79 9.83
N ALA A 107 -6.66 -3.66 8.51
CA ALA A 107 -7.09 -4.66 7.54
C ALA A 107 -6.60 -6.08 7.89
N ILE A 108 -5.32 -6.23 8.21
CA ILE A 108 -4.67 -7.52 8.56
C ILE A 108 -5.24 -8.15 9.85
N ARG A 109 -5.85 -7.36 10.73
CA ARG A 109 -6.54 -7.84 11.94
C ARG A 109 -8.01 -8.19 11.69
N GLN A 110 -8.58 -7.69 10.60
CA GLN A 110 -10.00 -7.84 10.26
C GLN A 110 -10.23 -8.99 9.29
N GLN A 111 -9.24 -9.32 8.45
CA GLN A 111 -9.35 -10.38 7.45
C GLN A 111 -8.17 -11.36 7.54
N PRO A 112 -8.42 -12.66 7.25
CA PRO A 112 -7.33 -13.62 7.05
C PRO A 112 -6.31 -13.09 6.06
N THR A 113 -5.03 -13.16 6.41
CA THR A 113 -3.95 -12.55 5.61
C THR A 113 -2.94 -13.60 5.19
N VAL A 114 -2.64 -13.64 3.88
CA VAL A 114 -1.55 -14.42 3.28
C VAL A 114 -0.39 -13.48 2.99
N TYR A 115 0.79 -13.85 3.48
CA TYR A 115 2.00 -13.10 3.26
C TYR A 115 2.81 -13.72 2.13
N ILE A 116 3.00 -12.96 1.05
CA ILE A 116 3.77 -13.39 -0.10
C ILE A 116 5.21 -12.89 0.07
N SER A 117 6.14 -13.82 0.08
CA SER A 117 7.58 -13.54 0.17
C SER A 117 8.23 -13.66 -1.20
N SER A 118 9.08 -12.69 -1.54
CA SER A 118 9.89 -12.72 -2.77
C SER A 118 11.33 -12.24 -2.48
N PRO A 119 12.34 -12.73 -3.21
CA PRO A 119 13.71 -12.25 -3.06
C PRO A 119 13.85 -10.75 -3.34
N HIS A 120 13.12 -10.25 -4.33
CA HIS A 120 13.07 -8.84 -4.73
C HIS A 120 11.88 -8.13 -4.09
N GLY A 121 12.00 -6.82 -3.81
CA GLY A 121 10.87 -6.04 -3.34
C GLY A 121 9.84 -5.84 -4.46
N LYS A 122 8.55 -5.84 -4.11
CA LYS A 122 7.41 -5.78 -5.05
C LYS A 122 6.59 -4.51 -4.97
N TRP A 123 6.89 -3.66 -3.99
CA TRP A 123 6.35 -2.32 -3.85
C TRP A 123 7.49 -1.34 -3.58
N LEU A 124 7.28 -0.10 -3.98
CA LEU A 124 8.16 1.03 -3.80
C LEU A 124 7.33 2.16 -3.23
N GLU A 125 7.71 2.61 -2.05
CA GLU A 125 7.18 3.80 -1.44
C GLU A 125 8.11 4.98 -1.69
N ILE A 126 7.57 6.08 -2.21
CA ILE A 126 8.32 7.33 -2.39
C ILE A 126 8.07 8.23 -1.18
N VAL A 127 9.15 8.63 -0.51
CA VAL A 127 9.08 9.51 0.66
C VAL A 127 9.59 10.90 0.29
N HIS A 128 8.65 11.84 0.27
CA HIS A 128 8.88 13.27 0.11
C HIS A 128 9.06 13.97 1.47
N GLU A 129 9.75 15.12 1.49
CA GLU A 129 10.04 15.88 2.71
C GLU A 129 8.77 16.37 3.43
N ASP A 130 7.71 16.66 2.68
CA ASP A 130 6.45 17.21 3.19
C ASP A 130 5.47 16.16 3.74
N ASN A 131 5.78 14.86 3.62
CA ASN A 131 4.89 13.80 4.08
C ASN A 131 4.93 13.71 5.62
N VAL A 132 3.94 14.34 6.27
CA VAL A 132 3.75 14.58 7.72
C VAL A 132 3.85 13.33 8.63
N SER A 133 4.07 12.12 8.11
CA SER A 133 4.23 10.89 8.91
C SER A 133 5.29 9.89 8.45
N ASN A 134 6.10 10.18 7.44
CA ASN A 134 7.00 9.17 6.83
C ASN A 134 8.46 9.30 7.28
N ASP A 135 8.67 9.32 8.60
CA ASP A 135 9.98 8.99 9.17
C ASP A 135 10.26 7.48 9.03
N LEU A 136 11.52 7.10 9.22
CA LEU A 136 11.97 5.71 9.23
C LEU A 136 11.02 4.83 10.06
N ARG A 137 10.48 3.78 9.46
CA ARG A 137 9.57 2.89 10.19
C ARG A 137 10.36 2.01 11.16
N ILE A 138 10.36 2.39 12.43
CA ILE A 138 10.92 1.60 13.53
C ILE A 138 9.78 0.80 14.16
N ASN A 139 9.58 -0.47 13.84
CA ASN A 139 8.58 -1.30 14.51
C ASN A 139 9.08 -2.75 14.49
N ALA A 140 8.74 -3.57 15.49
CA ALA A 140 9.00 -5.01 15.48
C ALA A 140 8.47 -5.72 14.22
N LYS A 141 7.43 -5.16 13.59
CA LYS A 141 6.85 -5.64 12.32
C LYS A 141 7.67 -5.27 11.07
N VAL A 142 8.70 -4.45 11.22
CA VAL A 142 9.50 -3.89 10.13
C VAL A 142 10.95 -4.30 10.33
N ARG A 143 11.51 -5.00 9.34
CA ARG A 143 12.95 -5.21 9.25
C ARG A 143 13.50 -4.33 8.14
N ASN A 144 14.26 -3.31 8.54
CA ASN A 144 15.01 -2.44 7.65
C ASN A 144 16.30 -3.14 7.21
N ILE A 145 16.53 -3.21 5.90
CA ILE A 145 17.65 -3.92 5.27
C ILE A 145 18.38 -2.89 4.40
N PRO A 146 19.61 -2.49 4.76
CA PRO A 146 20.40 -1.59 3.94
C PRO A 146 20.63 -2.14 2.53
N VAL A 147 20.44 -1.30 1.53
CA VAL A 147 20.81 -1.62 0.15
C VAL A 147 22.18 -1.03 -0.10
N LEU A 148 23.22 -1.86 -0.24
CA LEU A 148 24.62 -1.40 -0.36
C LEU A 148 25.12 -1.38 -1.81
N ARG A 149 24.33 -1.90 -2.75
CA ARG A 149 24.63 -1.90 -4.19
C ARG A 149 23.83 -0.80 -4.89
N GLY A 150 24.33 -0.36 -6.04
CA GLY A 150 23.55 0.51 -6.93
C GLY A 150 22.33 -0.24 -7.47
N ARG A 151 21.27 0.51 -7.79
CA ARG A 151 20.02 -0.04 -8.31
C ARG A 151 19.30 0.99 -9.20
N THR A 152 18.72 0.51 -10.29
CA THR A 152 17.74 1.20 -11.12
C THR A 152 16.33 0.73 -10.78
N PHE A 153 15.32 1.51 -11.16
CA PHE A 153 13.92 1.21 -10.87
C PHE A 153 13.08 1.05 -12.14
N SER A 154 13.71 0.61 -13.23
CA SER A 154 13.01 0.24 -14.47
C SER A 154 11.97 -0.85 -14.24
N ASP A 155 12.22 -1.76 -13.29
CA ASP A 155 11.28 -2.79 -12.85
C ASP A 155 10.02 -2.21 -12.18
N PHE A 156 10.04 -0.95 -11.76
CA PHE A 156 8.93 -0.17 -11.20
C PHE A 156 8.38 0.88 -12.19
N GLY A 157 8.83 0.87 -13.45
CA GLY A 157 8.44 1.89 -14.44
C GLY A 157 9.12 3.25 -14.24
N LEU A 158 10.19 3.32 -13.44
CA LEU A 158 10.93 4.54 -13.13
C LEU A 158 12.38 4.43 -13.65
N PRO A 159 12.61 4.46 -14.98
CA PRO A 159 13.94 4.20 -15.56
C PRO A 159 14.98 5.27 -15.22
N GLU A 160 14.55 6.51 -14.96
CA GLU A 160 15.43 7.62 -14.62
C GLU A 160 15.89 7.56 -13.15
N LEU A 161 15.11 6.91 -12.30
CA LEU A 161 15.41 6.77 -10.89
C LEU A 161 16.55 5.75 -10.71
N ARG A 162 17.63 6.21 -10.09
CA ARG A 162 18.79 5.37 -9.77
C ARG A 162 19.46 5.78 -8.48
N VAL A 163 19.99 4.78 -7.77
CA VAL A 163 20.88 4.96 -6.63
C VAL A 163 22.23 4.33 -6.91
N THR A 164 23.30 4.98 -6.46
CA THR A 164 24.69 4.47 -6.62
C THR A 164 25.15 3.77 -5.36
N ALA A 165 26.00 2.74 -5.49
CA ALA A 165 26.56 2.02 -4.34
C ALA A 165 27.29 2.95 -3.36
N ARG A 166 28.14 3.86 -3.86
CA ARG A 166 28.89 4.82 -3.03
C ARG A 166 27.97 5.66 -2.14
N ARG A 167 26.91 6.22 -2.72
CA ARG A 167 25.93 7.04 -1.99
C ARG A 167 25.16 6.21 -0.96
N GLN A 168 24.74 5.01 -1.35
CA GLN A 168 24.04 4.08 -0.47
C GLN A 168 24.88 3.67 0.75
N TRP A 169 26.17 3.40 0.55
CA TRP A 169 27.12 3.14 1.64
C TRP A 169 27.22 4.33 2.59
N PHE A 170 27.45 5.53 2.04
CA PHE A 170 27.52 6.75 2.84
C PHE A 170 26.25 6.97 3.66
N GLN A 171 25.07 6.86 3.05
CA GLN A 171 23.80 7.03 3.76
C GLN A 171 23.56 5.93 4.80
N THR A 172 23.94 4.68 4.51
CA THR A 172 23.80 3.59 5.47
C THR A 172 24.65 3.84 6.71
N LEU A 173 25.88 4.33 6.53
CA LEU A 173 26.81 4.56 7.65
C LEU A 173 26.45 5.82 8.45
N PHE A 174 26.05 6.91 7.78
CA PHE A 174 25.90 8.21 8.43
C PHE A 174 24.44 8.64 8.62
N LEU A 175 23.57 8.43 7.62
CA LEU A 175 22.19 8.92 7.65
C LEU A 175 21.25 7.96 8.40
N LEU A 176 21.38 6.66 8.17
CA LEU A 176 20.48 5.66 8.76
C LEU A 176 20.52 5.69 10.31
N PRO A 177 21.69 5.72 10.98
CA PRO A 177 21.74 5.85 12.45
C PRO A 177 21.09 7.14 12.95
N VAL A 178 21.34 8.26 12.27
CA VAL A 178 20.73 9.56 12.60
C VAL A 178 19.20 9.47 12.50
N ARG A 179 18.66 8.91 11.41
CA ARG A 179 17.21 8.70 11.25
C ARG A 179 16.63 7.79 12.34
N PHE A 180 17.35 6.75 12.76
CA PHE A 180 16.94 5.91 13.89
C PHE A 180 16.85 6.71 15.20
N LEU A 181 17.88 7.51 15.52
CA LEU A 181 17.93 8.34 16.72
C LEU A 181 16.83 9.40 16.73
N VAL A 182 16.67 10.15 15.63
CA VAL A 182 15.66 11.21 15.49
C VAL A 182 14.26 10.63 15.66
N THR A 183 13.95 9.54 14.97
CA THR A 183 12.64 8.88 15.06
C THR A 183 12.38 8.33 16.47
N GLY A 184 13.39 7.74 17.10
CA GLY A 184 13.34 7.28 18.49
C GLY A 184 13.03 8.42 19.46
N ALA A 185 13.75 9.53 19.34
CA ALA A 185 13.56 10.74 20.15
C ALA A 185 12.16 11.36 19.96
N LYS A 186 11.67 11.47 18.72
CA LYS A 186 10.30 11.94 18.42
C LYS A 186 9.25 11.08 19.12
N ARG A 187 9.39 9.75 19.09
CA ARG A 187 8.46 8.84 19.77
C ARG A 187 8.50 8.94 21.29
N LEU A 188 9.69 9.07 21.88
CA LEU A 188 9.84 9.26 23.33
C LEU A 188 9.17 10.57 23.77
N ARG A 189 9.38 11.66 23.03
CA ARG A 189 8.71 12.95 23.28
C ARG A 189 7.18 12.81 23.19
N GLY A 190 6.68 12.14 22.14
CA GLY A 190 5.24 11.88 21.98
C GLY A 190 4.64 11.07 23.13
N LYS A 191 5.35 10.05 23.64
CA LYS A 191 4.92 9.28 24.83
C LYS A 191 4.86 10.15 26.08
N ARG A 192 5.92 10.94 26.35
CA ARG A 192 5.97 11.85 27.51
C ARG A 192 4.87 12.91 27.47
N ALA A 193 4.60 13.48 26.29
CA ALA A 193 3.52 14.45 26.12
C ALA A 193 2.13 13.86 26.40
N ARG A 194 1.89 12.60 26.03
CA ARG A 194 0.63 11.90 26.35
C ARG A 194 0.47 11.57 27.83
N LEU A 195 1.57 11.22 28.50
CA LEU A 195 1.57 10.95 29.95
C LEU A 195 1.33 12.23 30.76
N ARG A 196 1.80 13.39 30.30
CA ARG A 196 1.55 14.70 30.93
C ARG A 196 0.14 15.27 30.72
N ARG A 197 -0.66 14.67 29.82
CA ARG A 197 -2.04 15.07 29.52
C ARG A 197 -3.08 14.15 30.16
N LYS A 198 -2.64 13.15 30.92
CA LYS A 198 -3.46 12.32 31.81
C LYS A 198 -3.22 12.77 33.23
#